data_AF-M1W587-F1
#
_entry.id   AF-M1W587-F1
#
_cell.length_a   1.000
_cell.length_b   1.000
_cell.length_c   1.000
_cell.angle_alpha   90.00
_cell.angle_beta   90.00
_cell.angle_gamma   90.00
#
_symmetry.space_group_name_H-M   'P 1'
#
loop_
_entity.id
_entity.type
_entity.pdbx_description
1 polymer ?
#
loop_
_entity_poly.entity_id
_entity_poly.type
_entity_poly.pdbx_seq_one_letter_code
_entity_poly.pdbx_strand_id
1 'polypeptide(L)'
;MGLWPLSSSSSSSRSDAIRSGDAIPTRQERSVCWASRDAYYTCLDANNIVDANKDPSATKRACPRETDAFERDCAAAWVKYFKQWRVADIQKKRRLEALREQGAQEIQASSAFSQEGGKGGKGAGKEEIQDMLDKMRR
;
A
#
# COMPACT_ATOMS: atom_id res chain seq x y z
N MET A 1 39.73 26.38 -19.70
CA MET A 1 38.58 26.47 -18.79
C MET A 1 37.44 25.67 -19.41
N GLY A 2 37.30 24.40 -19.02
CA GLY A 2 36.27 23.51 -19.57
C GLY A 2 35.03 23.54 -18.68
N LEU A 3 33.94 24.10 -19.18
CA LEU A 3 32.64 24.07 -18.52
C LEU A 3 31.94 22.75 -18.86
N TRP A 4 31.99 21.80 -17.93
CA TRP A 4 31.11 20.62 -17.96
C TRP A 4 29.67 21.07 -17.62
N PRO A 5 28.66 20.74 -18.44
CA PRO A 5 27.29 21.10 -18.13
C PRO A 5 26.80 20.17 -17.02
N LEU A 6 26.50 20.74 -15.86
CA LEU A 6 25.97 20.03 -14.71
C LEU A 6 24.53 19.58 -15.00
N SER A 7 24.33 18.27 -14.93
CA SER A 7 23.05 17.55 -14.94
C SER A 7 22.03 18.12 -13.96
N SER A 8 20.85 18.52 -14.45
CA SER A 8 19.65 18.71 -13.61
C SER A 8 18.38 18.13 -14.24
N SER A 9 18.46 17.50 -15.41
CA SER A 9 17.29 16.99 -16.14
C SER A 9 16.92 15.54 -15.80
N SER A 10 17.73 14.81 -15.02
CA SER A 10 17.52 13.39 -14.71
C SER A 10 16.57 13.13 -13.54
N SER A 11 16.38 14.09 -12.64
CA SER A 11 15.50 13.95 -11.47
C SER A 11 14.03 14.03 -11.85
N SER A 12 13.67 14.93 -12.78
CA SER A 12 12.28 15.09 -13.24
C SER A 12 11.81 13.85 -14.00
N SER A 13 12.60 13.37 -14.97
CA SER A 13 12.27 12.16 -15.74
C SER A 13 12.14 10.91 -14.88
N ARG A 14 12.98 10.78 -13.84
CA ARG A 14 12.87 9.69 -12.88
C ARG A 14 11.58 9.77 -12.06
N SER A 15 11.23 10.96 -11.58
CA SER A 15 9.99 11.14 -10.81
C SER A 15 8.75 10.85 -11.65
N ASP A 16 8.76 11.21 -12.93
CA ASP A 16 7.68 10.89 -13.87
C ASP A 16 7.57 9.38 -14.14
N ALA A 17 8.70 8.69 -14.31
CA ALA A 17 8.71 7.23 -14.47
C ALA A 17 8.16 6.50 -13.22
N ILE A 18 8.35 7.05 -12.02
CA ILE A 18 7.74 6.50 -10.79
C ILE A 18 6.22 6.77 -10.77
N ARG A 19 5.79 7.96 -11.21
CA ARG A 19 4.37 8.32 -11.29
C ARG A 19 3.60 7.44 -12.26
N SER A 20 4.16 7.17 -13.43
CA SER A 20 3.59 6.27 -14.45
C SER A 20 3.66 4.80 -14.05
N GLY A 21 4.59 4.43 -13.17
CA GLY A 21 4.83 3.05 -12.76
C GLY A 21 5.88 2.32 -13.59
N ASP A 22 6.59 3.02 -14.48
CA ASP A 22 7.68 2.49 -15.30
C ASP A 22 8.97 2.25 -14.48
N ALA A 23 9.11 2.91 -13.33
CA ALA A 23 10.23 2.76 -12.42
C ALA A 23 9.81 2.40 -10.99
N ILE A 24 10.57 1.51 -10.35
CA ILE A 24 10.37 1.15 -8.95
C ILE A 24 10.97 2.24 -8.05
N PRO A 25 10.20 2.79 -7.09
CA PRO A 25 10.70 3.81 -6.18
C PRO A 25 11.71 3.23 -5.18
N THR A 26 12.80 3.97 -4.96
CA THR A 26 13.82 3.69 -3.96
C THR A 26 13.30 3.89 -2.54
N ARG A 27 14.08 3.46 -1.53
CA ARG A 27 13.72 3.67 -0.12
C ARG A 27 13.54 5.15 0.24
N GLN A 28 14.38 6.04 -0.30
CA GLN A 28 14.29 7.48 -0.06
C GLN A 28 13.04 8.08 -0.69
N GLU A 29 12.74 7.73 -1.95
CA GLU A 29 11.53 8.18 -2.65
C GLU A 29 10.26 7.68 -1.91
N ARG A 30 10.28 6.45 -1.40
CA ARG A 30 9.19 5.92 -0.56
C ARG A 30 8.99 6.70 0.73
N SER A 31 10.08 7.11 1.42
CA SER A 31 9.95 7.91 2.63
C SER A 31 9.32 9.28 2.37
N VAL A 32 9.63 9.91 1.23
CA VAL A 32 9.01 11.18 0.84
C VAL A 32 7.54 10.98 0.53
N CYS A 33 7.19 9.94 -0.23
CA CYS A 33 5.79 9.59 -0.51
C CYS A 33 4.98 9.30 0.78
N TRP A 34 5.55 8.62 1.77
CA TRP A 34 4.84 8.37 3.03
C TRP A 34 4.64 9.64 3.84
N ALA A 35 5.62 10.55 3.85
CA ALA A 35 5.47 11.85 4.51
C ALA A 35 4.36 12.69 3.85
N SER A 36 4.29 12.73 2.51
CA SER A 36 3.23 13.45 1.80
C SER A 36 1.85 12.79 1.98
N ARG A 37 1.80 11.45 2.01
CA ARG A 37 0.58 10.69 2.37
C ARG A 37 0.07 11.06 3.75
N ASP A 38 0.95 11.08 4.75
CA ASP A 38 0.53 11.33 6.14
C ASP A 38 0.08 12.79 6.30
N ALA A 39 0.76 13.75 5.66
CA ALA A 39 0.30 15.14 5.59
C ALA A 39 -1.08 15.27 4.91
N TYR A 40 -1.27 14.63 3.75
CA TYR A 40 -2.58 14.53 3.10
C TYR A 40 -3.63 13.96 4.05
N TYR A 41 -3.27 12.94 4.81
CA TYR A 41 -4.20 12.32 5.72
C TYR A 41 -4.62 13.21 6.88
N THR A 42 -3.68 13.93 7.47
CA THR A 42 -3.98 14.90 8.55
C THR A 42 -4.92 16.01 8.07
N CYS A 43 -4.75 16.49 6.83
CA CYS A 43 -5.65 17.50 6.28
C CYS A 43 -7.07 16.96 6.07
N LEU A 44 -7.20 15.71 5.59
CA LEU A 44 -8.50 15.07 5.45
C LEU A 44 -9.20 14.89 6.82
N ASP A 45 -8.47 14.50 7.85
CA ASP A 45 -9.03 14.35 9.21
C ASP A 45 -9.48 15.72 9.77
N ALA A 46 -8.69 16.77 9.57
CA ALA A 46 -9.05 18.13 9.99
C ALA A 46 -10.35 18.64 9.31
N ASN A 47 -10.63 18.19 8.09
CA ASN A 47 -11.83 18.55 7.33
C ASN A 47 -12.97 17.51 7.45
N ASN A 48 -12.81 16.48 8.29
CA ASN A 48 -13.77 15.37 8.45
C ASN A 48 -14.10 14.62 7.14
N ILE A 49 -13.14 14.55 6.21
CA ILE A 49 -13.29 13.86 4.92
C ILE A 49 -12.81 12.42 5.06
N VAL A 50 -13.74 11.46 5.17
CA VAL A 50 -13.40 10.03 5.28
C VAL A 50 -13.08 9.40 3.93
N ASP A 51 -13.85 9.73 2.89
CA ASP A 51 -13.73 9.15 1.55
C ASP A 51 -13.42 10.21 0.51
N ALA A 52 -12.13 10.38 0.24
CA ALA A 52 -11.63 11.31 -0.77
C ALA A 52 -11.97 10.90 -2.22
N ASN A 53 -12.43 9.66 -2.46
CA ASN A 53 -12.79 9.21 -3.81
C ASN A 53 -14.22 9.59 -4.19
N LYS A 54 -15.10 9.83 -3.21
CA LYS A 54 -16.49 10.26 -3.47
C LYS A 54 -16.58 11.64 -4.09
N ASP A 55 -15.79 12.58 -3.56
CA ASP A 55 -15.69 13.93 -4.11
C ASP A 55 -14.22 14.38 -4.15
N PRO A 56 -13.50 14.05 -5.25
CA PRO A 56 -12.12 14.48 -5.41
C PRO A 56 -12.01 16.00 -5.55
N SER A 57 -13.06 16.67 -6.02
CA SER A 57 -13.06 18.12 -6.24
C SER A 57 -13.18 18.90 -4.92
N ALA A 58 -14.08 18.49 -4.03
CA ALA A 58 -14.20 19.05 -2.69
C ALA A 58 -12.94 18.76 -1.87
N THR A 59 -12.39 17.55 -1.99
CA THR A 59 -11.15 17.17 -1.32
C THR A 59 -9.98 18.06 -1.75
N LYS A 60 -9.83 18.30 -3.07
CA LYS A 60 -8.77 19.16 -3.58
C LYS A 60 -8.97 20.63 -3.19
N ARG A 61 -10.21 21.10 -3.03
CA ARG A 61 -10.50 22.45 -2.52
C ARG A 61 -10.16 22.59 -1.03
N ALA A 62 -10.43 21.55 -0.23
CA ALA A 62 -10.14 21.54 1.19
C ALA A 62 -8.64 21.39 1.49
N CYS A 63 -7.94 20.56 0.71
CA CYS A 63 -6.53 20.21 0.92
C CYS A 63 -5.71 20.33 -0.38
N PRO A 64 -5.61 21.53 -1.00
CA PRO A 64 -5.00 21.67 -2.32
C PRO A 64 -3.51 21.31 -2.30
N ARG A 65 -2.76 21.84 -1.33
CA ARG A 65 -1.30 21.69 -1.24
C ARG A 65 -0.90 20.25 -0.97
N GLU A 66 -1.61 19.61 -0.06
CA GLU A 66 -1.35 18.24 0.35
C GLU A 66 -1.78 17.26 -0.74
N THR A 67 -2.88 17.53 -1.43
CA THR A 67 -3.31 16.72 -2.60
C THR A 67 -2.25 16.79 -3.70
N ASP A 68 -1.78 17.99 -4.05
CA ASP A 68 -0.78 18.16 -5.10
C ASP A 68 0.58 17.57 -4.70
N ALA A 69 0.99 17.71 -3.42
CA ALA A 69 2.20 17.07 -2.92
C ALA A 69 2.11 15.54 -2.93
N PHE A 70 0.95 14.99 -2.55
CA PHE A 70 0.72 13.56 -2.55
C PHE A 70 0.75 12.96 -3.96
N GLU A 71 0.12 13.62 -4.94
CA GLU A 71 0.13 13.21 -6.34
C GLU A 71 1.50 13.43 -7.03
N ARG A 72 2.27 14.43 -6.57
CA ARG A 72 3.62 14.68 -7.05
C ARG A 72 4.64 13.68 -6.50
N ASP A 73 4.57 13.34 -5.22
CA ASP A 73 5.63 12.57 -4.54
C ASP A 73 5.42 11.06 -4.55
N CYS A 74 4.20 10.60 -4.80
CA CYS A 74 3.87 9.18 -4.87
C CYS A 74 3.60 8.69 -6.30
N ALA A 75 3.78 7.39 -6.52
CA ALA A 75 3.31 6.72 -7.72
C ALA A 75 1.78 6.80 -7.83
N ALA A 76 1.22 6.97 -9.04
CA ALA A 76 -0.23 7.12 -9.20
C ALA A 76 -1.02 5.89 -8.70
N ALA A 77 -0.46 4.69 -8.92
CA ALA A 77 -1.01 3.44 -8.40
C ALA A 77 -1.06 3.42 -6.86
N TRP A 78 -0.05 3.98 -6.20
CA TRP A 78 0.02 4.06 -4.75
C TRP A 78 -0.98 5.07 -4.19
N VAL A 79 -1.11 6.23 -4.83
CA VAL A 79 -2.12 7.24 -4.47
C VAL A 79 -3.52 6.62 -4.49
N LYS A 80 -3.87 5.90 -5.57
CA LYS A 80 -5.14 5.19 -5.68
C LYS A 80 -5.32 4.17 -4.56
N TYR A 81 -4.32 3.30 -4.36
CA TYR A 81 -4.37 2.28 -3.33
C TYR A 81 -4.54 2.87 -1.93
N PHE A 82 -3.77 3.89 -1.58
CA PHE A 82 -3.82 4.53 -0.27
C PHE A 82 -5.17 5.20 -0.01
N LYS A 83 -5.74 5.92 -0.97
CA LYS A 83 -7.09 6.50 -0.86
C LYS A 83 -8.13 5.42 -0.57
N GLN A 84 -8.07 4.27 -1.25
CA GLN A 84 -8.98 3.14 -1.02
C GLN A 84 -8.74 2.47 0.33
N TRP A 85 -7.47 2.23 0.67
CA TRP A 85 -7.06 1.57 1.91
C TRP A 85 -7.51 2.35 3.13
N ARG A 86 -7.41 3.69 3.12
CA ARG A 86 -7.88 4.52 4.23
C ARG A 86 -9.36 4.28 4.56
N VAL A 87 -10.22 4.22 3.53
CA VAL A 87 -11.66 4.00 3.72
C VAL A 87 -11.90 2.60 4.30
N ALA A 88 -11.24 1.59 3.75
CA ALA A 88 -11.36 0.21 4.23
C ALA A 88 -10.84 0.05 5.67
N ASP A 89 -9.73 0.70 6.02
CA ASP A 89 -9.13 0.67 7.35
C ASP A 89 -10.04 1.32 8.40
N ILE A 90 -10.64 2.48 8.08
CA ILE A 90 -11.61 3.15 8.97
C ILE A 90 -12.85 2.26 9.17
N GLN A 91 -13.38 1.66 8.10
CA GLN A 91 -14.53 0.75 8.20
C GLN A 91 -14.20 -0.50 9.03
N LYS A 92 -13.00 -1.07 8.83
CA LYS A 92 -12.52 -2.21 9.60
C LYS A 92 -12.42 -1.86 11.09
N LYS A 93 -11.80 -0.72 11.43
CA LYS A 93 -11.67 -0.24 12.81
C LYS A 93 -13.03 -0.06 13.48
N ARG A 94 -13.96 0.64 12.83
CA ARG A 94 -15.33 0.81 13.32
C ARG A 94 -16.05 -0.52 13.56
N ARG A 95 -15.89 -1.48 12.63
CA ARG A 95 -16.48 -2.82 12.78
C ARG A 95 -15.89 -3.58 13.97
N LEU A 96 -14.57 -3.53 14.12
CA LEU A 96 -13.88 -4.18 15.25
C LEU A 96 -14.27 -3.55 16.58
N GLU A 97 -14.37 -2.22 16.66
CA GLU A 97 -14.85 -1.50 17.84
C GLU A 97 -16.27 -1.93 18.20
N ALA A 98 -17.20 -1.97 17.23
CA ALA A 98 -18.57 -2.43 17.46
C ALA A 98 -18.63 -3.89 17.95
N LEU A 99 -17.78 -4.78 17.44
CA LEU A 99 -17.68 -6.17 17.91
C LEU A 99 -17.15 -6.24 19.35
N ARG A 100 -16.15 -5.43 19.70
CA ARG A 100 -15.59 -5.36 21.06
C ARG A 100 -16.62 -4.85 22.06
N GLU A 101 -17.45 -3.87 21.68
CA GLU A 101 -18.59 -3.40 22.50
C GLU A 101 -19.66 -4.47 22.70
N GLN A 102 -19.88 -5.34 21.70
CA GLN A 102 -20.77 -6.50 21.80
C GLN A 102 -20.17 -7.66 22.62
N GLY A 103 -19.00 -7.47 23.23
CA GLY A 103 -18.33 -8.47 24.07
C GLY A 103 -17.58 -9.53 23.30
N ALA A 104 -17.34 -9.35 22.00
CA ALA A 104 -16.52 -10.27 21.22
C ALA A 104 -15.05 -10.18 21.66
N GLN A 105 -14.47 -11.31 22.06
CA GLN A 105 -13.05 -11.41 22.38
C GLN A 105 -12.25 -11.64 21.10
N GLU A 106 -11.11 -10.95 20.95
CA GLU A 106 -10.22 -11.15 19.82
C GLU A 106 -9.55 -12.52 19.93
N ILE A 107 -9.95 -13.43 19.06
CA ILE A 107 -9.24 -14.69 18.90
C ILE A 107 -7.93 -14.36 18.18
N GLN A 108 -6.81 -14.55 18.86
CA GLN A 108 -5.51 -14.54 18.19
C GLN A 108 -5.53 -15.68 17.17
N ALA A 109 -5.55 -15.33 15.90
CA ALA A 109 -5.43 -16.29 14.81
C ALA A 109 -3.99 -16.84 14.80
N SER A 110 -3.66 -17.72 15.74
CA SER A 110 -2.56 -18.65 15.57
C SER A 110 -2.93 -19.55 14.41
N SER A 111 -2.06 -19.69 13.42
CA SER A 111 -2.22 -20.56 12.25
C SER A 111 -2.17 -22.06 12.61
N ALA A 112 -2.82 -22.46 13.70
CA ALA A 112 -2.99 -23.84 14.16
C ALA A 112 -4.19 -24.52 13.50
N PHE A 113 -4.57 -24.10 12.30
CA PHE A 113 -5.58 -24.79 11.50
C PHE A 113 -4.94 -25.98 10.77
N SER A 114 -4.50 -26.97 11.54
CA SER A 114 -4.09 -28.30 11.09
C SER A 114 -4.02 -29.25 12.28
N GLN A 115 -5.14 -29.45 12.97
CA GLN A 115 -5.41 -30.68 13.72
C GLN A 115 -6.83 -30.63 14.22
N GLU A 116 -7.75 -31.20 13.46
CA GLU A 116 -8.61 -32.28 13.94
C GLU A 116 -9.56 -32.72 12.82
N GLY A 117 -9.45 -33.99 12.43
CA GLY A 117 -10.48 -34.73 11.71
C GLY A 117 -10.46 -34.66 10.17
N GLY A 118 -9.64 -35.49 9.53
CA GLY A 118 -9.77 -35.75 8.09
C GLY A 118 -8.70 -36.67 7.51
N LYS A 119 -9.01 -37.95 7.40
CA LYS A 119 -8.18 -39.02 6.82
C LYS A 119 -7.83 -38.70 5.34
N GLY A 120 -6.55 -38.62 4.99
CA GLY A 120 -6.07 -38.84 3.61
C GLY A 120 -5.27 -37.70 2.97
N GLY A 121 -3.97 -37.96 2.74
CA GLY A 121 -3.10 -37.16 1.87
C GLY A 121 -1.88 -36.58 2.58
N LYS A 122 -0.78 -37.34 2.68
CA LYS A 122 0.54 -36.85 3.07
C LYS A 122 0.92 -35.71 2.11
N GLY A 123 1.04 -34.48 2.61
CA GLY A 123 1.59 -33.39 1.82
C GLY A 123 3.03 -33.71 1.45
N ALA A 124 3.35 -33.67 0.15
CA ALA A 124 4.66 -33.99 -0.38
C ALA A 124 5.71 -33.06 0.24
N GLY A 125 6.69 -33.64 0.93
CA GLY A 125 7.79 -32.90 1.52
C GLY A 125 8.62 -32.21 0.42
N LYS A 126 9.38 -31.18 0.80
CA LYS A 126 10.21 -30.39 -0.14
C LYS A 126 11.12 -31.26 -1.03
N GLU A 127 11.58 -32.38 -0.50
CA GLU A 127 12.42 -33.36 -1.21
C GLU A 127 11.63 -34.11 -2.29
N GLU A 128 10.36 -34.44 -2.04
CA GLU A 128 9.47 -35.12 -2.98
C GLU A 128 9.02 -34.19 -4.12
N ILE A 129 8.85 -32.90 -3.80
CA ILE A 129 8.60 -31.85 -4.80
C ILE A 129 9.84 -31.68 -5.70
N GLN A 130 11.03 -31.71 -5.11
CA GLN A 130 12.28 -31.57 -5.86
C GLN A 130 12.52 -32.77 -6.80
N ASP A 131 12.27 -33.99 -6.33
CA ASP A 131 12.41 -35.20 -7.12
C ASP A 131 11.40 -35.26 -8.30
N MET A 132 10.16 -34.81 -8.09
CA MET A 132 9.18 -34.67 -9.17
C MET A 132 9.62 -33.66 -10.25
N LEU A 133 10.20 -32.53 -9.84
CA LEU A 133 10.68 -31.51 -10.77
C LEU A 133 11.87 -32.01 -11.60
N ASP A 134 12.78 -32.76 -10.99
CA ASP A 134 13.95 -33.32 -11.68
C ASP A 134 13.57 -34.47 -12.61
N LYS A 135 12.52 -35.22 -12.28
CA LYS A 135 11.98 -36.27 -13.16
C LYS A 135 11.25 -35.73 -14.38
N MET A 136 10.54 -34.60 -14.25
CA MET A 136 9.88 -33.91 -15.38
C MET A 136 10.86 -33.25 -16.35
N ARG A 137 12.11 -33.03 -15.91
CA ARG A 137 13.18 -32.40 -16.70
C ARG A 137 13.98 -33.43 -17.53
N ARG A 138 13.72 -34.73 -17.40
CA ARG A 138 14.35 -35.78 -18.22
C ARG A 138 13.48 -36.18 -19.40
#